data_AF-A0AAV5DAK5-F1
#
_entry.id   AF-A0AAV5DAK5-F1
#
_cell.length_a   1.000
_cell.length_b   1.000
_cell.length_c   1.000
_cell.angle_alpha   90.00
_cell.angle_beta   90.00
_cell.angle_gamma   90.00
#
_symmetry.space_group_name_H-M   'P 1'
#
loop_
_entity.id
_entity.type
_entity.pdbx_description
1 polymer ?
#
loop_
_entity_poly.entity_id
_entity_poly.type
_entity_poly.pdbx_seq_one_letter_code
_entity_poly.pdbx_strand_id
1 'polypeptide(L)'
;MPMAATAMDHDGGGDVVTPGELLGNSSSLEAGRGAYADGRSVRASVTGHRRILPPQPRLLGSEVYGGGWSDTKAHGAVPQPGSVVIARVTKVMARVASADIMCVDSKAVKEKFTGMIRQQDVRATEIDKVDMYQSYRPGDIVRAMVVSFRQKYLLIYIL
;
A
#
# COMPACT_ATOMS: atom_id res chain seq x y z
N MET A 1 -31.86 28.62 -40.44
CA MET A 1 -31.55 28.96 -39.03
C MET A 1 -32.48 28.12 -38.15
N PRO A 2 -32.06 27.49 -37.03
CA PRO A 2 -30.71 27.35 -36.43
C PRO A 2 -30.20 25.88 -36.48
N MET A 3 -28.93 25.62 -36.81
CA MET A 3 -27.70 25.76 -36.02
C MET A 3 -27.50 24.56 -35.06
N ALA A 4 -26.85 23.54 -35.61
CA ALA A 4 -26.35 22.38 -34.90
C ALA A 4 -25.31 22.82 -33.86
N ALA A 5 -25.54 22.47 -32.61
CA ALA A 5 -24.56 22.60 -31.55
C ALA A 5 -23.53 21.47 -31.70
N THR A 6 -22.42 21.77 -32.37
CA THR A 6 -21.20 20.95 -32.31
C THR A 6 -20.59 21.12 -30.92
N ALA A 7 -20.70 20.06 -30.09
CA ALA A 7 -19.89 19.92 -28.89
C ALA A 7 -18.50 19.45 -29.33
N MET A 8 -17.52 20.34 -29.25
CA MET A 8 -16.09 20.03 -29.41
C MET A 8 -15.45 19.89 -28.02
N ASP A 9 -15.13 18.65 -27.69
CA ASP A 9 -13.96 18.12 -26.99
C ASP A 9 -13.24 18.97 -25.93
N HIS A 10 -13.31 18.50 -24.68
CA HIS A 10 -12.28 18.74 -23.68
C HIS A 10 -11.95 17.44 -22.90
N ASP A 11 -10.76 16.92 -23.20
CA ASP A 11 -9.76 16.33 -22.30
C ASP A 11 -10.19 15.26 -21.26
N GLY A 12 -9.79 14.00 -21.50
CA GLY A 12 -9.14 13.14 -20.50
C GLY A 12 -9.76 12.89 -19.12
N GLY A 13 -11.06 13.15 -18.91
CA GLY A 13 -11.73 12.97 -17.62
C GLY A 13 -11.96 11.51 -17.27
N GLY A 14 -11.11 10.93 -16.42
CA GLY A 14 -11.38 9.64 -15.79
C GLY A 14 -12.68 9.72 -14.99
N ASP A 15 -13.74 9.13 -15.52
CA ASP A 15 -15.09 9.18 -14.97
C ASP A 15 -15.10 8.81 -13.48
N VAL A 16 -15.54 9.76 -12.64
CA VAL A 16 -15.58 9.55 -11.19
C VAL A 16 -16.80 8.72 -10.88
N VAL A 17 -16.61 7.50 -10.43
CA VAL A 17 -17.74 6.65 -10.07
C VAL A 17 -17.96 6.68 -8.56
N THR A 18 -19.17 6.31 -8.16
CA THR A 18 -19.57 6.20 -6.76
C THR A 18 -19.81 4.75 -6.34
N PRO A 19 -19.71 4.42 -5.03
CA PRO A 19 -20.01 3.08 -4.54
C PRO A 19 -21.42 2.64 -4.94
N GLY A 20 -21.54 1.47 -5.56
CA GLY A 20 -22.79 0.92 -6.09
C GLY A 20 -22.97 1.13 -7.60
N GLU A 21 -22.15 1.96 -8.23
CA GLU A 21 -22.27 2.27 -9.65
C GLU A 21 -21.83 1.10 -10.56
N LEU A 22 -22.55 0.91 -11.66
CA LEU A 22 -22.32 -0.17 -12.62
C LEU A 22 -21.13 0.15 -13.53
N LEU A 23 -20.05 -0.63 -13.41
CA LEU A 23 -18.83 -0.46 -14.18
C LEU A 23 -18.83 -1.24 -15.51
N GLY A 24 -19.55 -2.35 -15.56
CA GLY A 24 -19.63 -3.20 -16.75
C GLY A 24 -20.10 -4.62 -16.44
N ASN A 25 -19.98 -5.52 -17.41
CA ASN A 25 -20.33 -6.93 -17.24
C ASN A 25 -19.13 -7.76 -16.79
N SER A 26 -19.36 -8.77 -15.95
CA SER A 26 -18.32 -9.69 -15.45
C SER A 26 -17.68 -10.55 -16.55
N SER A 27 -18.29 -10.61 -17.73
CA SER A 27 -17.72 -11.28 -18.93
C SER A 27 -16.64 -10.46 -19.63
N SER A 28 -16.67 -9.13 -19.48
CA SER A 28 -15.73 -8.20 -20.13
C SER A 28 -14.74 -7.57 -19.15
N LEU A 29 -15.08 -7.58 -17.86
CA LEU A 29 -14.36 -6.86 -16.81
C LEU A 29 -14.24 -7.76 -15.59
N GLU A 30 -13.04 -7.89 -15.04
CA GLU A 30 -12.84 -8.52 -13.74
C GLU A 30 -12.88 -7.48 -12.61
N ALA A 31 -13.47 -7.86 -11.48
CA ALA A 31 -13.54 -7.02 -10.29
C ALA A 31 -12.16 -6.89 -9.63
N GLY A 32 -11.49 -5.76 -9.86
CA GLY A 32 -10.22 -5.41 -9.23
C GLY A 32 -10.38 -4.78 -7.84
N ARG A 33 -9.27 -4.29 -7.26
CA ARG A 33 -9.30 -3.54 -5.98
C ARG A 33 -10.19 -2.29 -6.14
N GLY A 34 -11.31 -2.26 -5.42
CA GLY A 34 -12.29 -1.16 -5.46
C GLY A 34 -13.55 -1.47 -6.26
N ALA A 35 -13.70 -2.67 -6.81
CA ALA A 35 -14.92 -3.16 -7.46
C ALA A 35 -15.31 -4.54 -6.93
N TYR A 36 -16.60 -4.88 -7.00
CA TYR A 36 -17.11 -6.22 -6.67
C TYR A 36 -17.93 -6.77 -7.84
N ALA A 37 -17.93 -8.10 -7.98
CA ALA A 37 -18.79 -8.78 -8.93
C ALA A 37 -20.14 -9.09 -8.25
N ASP A 38 -21.22 -8.58 -8.83
CA ASP A 38 -22.60 -8.85 -8.45
C ASP A 38 -23.28 -9.59 -9.60
N GLY A 39 -23.20 -10.93 -9.57
CA GLY A 39 -23.70 -11.80 -10.63
C GLY A 39 -23.05 -11.54 -11.99
N ARG A 40 -23.81 -10.98 -12.94
CA ARG A 40 -23.36 -10.67 -14.31
C ARG A 40 -22.72 -9.29 -14.47
N SER A 41 -22.70 -8.49 -13.40
CA SER A 41 -22.28 -7.09 -13.42
C SER A 41 -21.16 -6.83 -12.45
N VAL A 42 -20.18 -6.02 -12.84
CA VAL A 42 -19.14 -5.48 -11.96
C VAL A 42 -19.56 -4.10 -11.51
N ARG A 43 -19.56 -3.87 -10.21
CA ARG A 43 -19.93 -2.59 -9.60
C ARG A 43 -18.78 -2.01 -8.80
N ALA A 44 -18.76 -0.70 -8.67
CA ALA A 44 -17.78 -0.03 -7.84
C ALA A 44 -18.12 -0.23 -6.36
N SER A 45 -17.11 -0.52 -5.54
CA SER A 45 -17.23 -0.55 -4.08
C SER A 45 -16.75 0.75 -3.44
N VAL A 46 -16.02 1.59 -4.18
CA VAL A 46 -15.33 2.77 -3.66
C VAL A 46 -15.44 3.93 -4.66
N THR A 47 -15.56 5.16 -4.16
CA THR A 47 -15.50 6.38 -4.98
C THR A 47 -14.08 6.65 -5.50
N GLY A 48 -13.95 7.28 -6.66
CA GLY A 48 -12.66 7.54 -7.32
C GLY A 48 -12.77 7.45 -8.84
N HIS A 49 -11.65 7.27 -9.54
CA HIS A 49 -11.62 7.37 -11.00
C HIS A 49 -11.60 6.01 -11.68
N ARG A 50 -12.53 5.82 -12.63
CA ARG A 50 -12.56 4.66 -13.50
C ARG A 50 -11.33 4.66 -14.40
N ARG A 51 -10.46 3.69 -14.17
CA ARG A 51 -9.33 3.42 -15.04
C ARG A 51 -9.40 1.97 -15.50
N ILE A 52 -9.53 1.80 -16.81
CA ILE A 52 -9.50 0.49 -17.45
C ILE A 52 -8.04 0.24 -17.80
N LEU A 53 -7.40 -0.72 -17.12
CA LEU A 53 -6.06 -1.16 -17.50
C LEU A 53 -6.20 -2.15 -18.67
N PRO A 54 -5.35 -2.03 -19.70
CA PRO A 54 -5.28 -3.05 -20.74
C PRO A 54 -4.86 -4.40 -20.13
N PRO A 55 -5.32 -5.53 -20.69
CA PRO A 55 -4.97 -6.86 -20.20
C PRO A 55 -3.44 -7.02 -20.13
N GLN A 56 -2.92 -7.37 -18.94
CA GLN A 56 -1.57 -7.91 -18.86
C GLN A 56 -1.60 -9.32 -19.44
N PRO A 57 -0.74 -9.66 -20.42
CA PRO A 57 -0.70 -10.99 -21.00
C PRO A 57 -0.13 -11.97 -19.97
N ARG A 58 -0.99 -12.52 -19.12
CA ARG A 58 -0.73 -13.78 -18.43
C ARG A 58 -1.07 -14.91 -19.39
N LEU A 59 -0.14 -15.86 -19.49
CA LEU A 59 -0.21 -16.99 -20.40
C LEU A 59 -1.58 -17.69 -20.35
N LEU A 60 -2.12 -17.92 -21.55
CA LEU A 60 -3.34 -18.64 -21.90
C LEU A 60 -4.67 -17.84 -21.80
N GLY A 61 -4.95 -17.09 -22.87
CA GLY A 61 -6.24 -17.20 -23.56
C GLY A 61 -7.47 -16.48 -22.98
N SER A 62 -7.30 -15.37 -22.27
CA SER A 62 -8.45 -14.48 -21.97
C SER A 62 -8.02 -13.01 -22.01
N GLU A 63 -8.49 -12.29 -23.03
CA GLU A 63 -8.33 -10.83 -23.17
C GLU A 63 -9.32 -10.12 -22.25
N VAL A 64 -9.06 -10.14 -20.94
CA VAL A 64 -9.92 -9.46 -19.96
C VAL A 64 -9.34 -8.08 -19.64
N TYR A 65 -10.10 -7.03 -19.94
CA TYR A 65 -9.77 -5.66 -19.56
C TYR A 65 -9.85 -5.53 -18.03
N GLY A 66 -8.69 -5.50 -17.38
CA GLY A 66 -8.60 -5.31 -15.94
C GLY A 66 -8.92 -3.87 -15.56
N GLY A 67 -10.13 -3.59 -15.08
CA GLY A 67 -10.48 -2.29 -14.50
C GLY A 67 -9.66 -2.01 -13.24
N GLY A 68 -8.48 -1.40 -13.38
CA GLY A 68 -7.66 -0.97 -12.25
C GLY A 68 -7.98 0.45 -11.84
N TRP A 69 -8.75 0.59 -10.77
CA TRP A 69 -9.10 1.87 -10.15
C TRP A 69 -7.86 2.70 -9.80
N SER A 70 -7.79 3.95 -10.29
CA SER A 70 -6.83 4.92 -9.77
C SER A 70 -7.51 5.74 -8.68
N ASP A 71 -6.83 5.81 -7.53
CA ASP A 71 -7.21 6.61 -6.36
C ASP A 71 -8.38 6.06 -5.55
N THR A 72 -8.25 4.81 -5.11
CA THR A 72 -8.57 4.55 -3.69
C THR A 72 -7.67 5.47 -2.90
N LYS A 73 -8.23 6.33 -2.02
CA LYS A 73 -7.49 6.90 -0.88
C LYS A 73 -6.59 5.79 -0.38
N ALA A 74 -5.30 5.89 -0.72
CA ALA A 74 -4.39 4.80 -0.48
C ALA A 74 -4.46 4.59 1.02
N HIS A 75 -5.03 3.46 1.45
CA HIS A 75 -4.70 2.94 2.76
C HIS A 75 -3.17 2.96 2.72
N GLY A 76 -2.57 3.83 3.54
CA GLY A 76 -1.15 4.13 3.46
C GLY A 76 -0.40 2.81 3.38
N ALA A 77 0.68 2.75 2.60
CA ALA A 77 1.35 1.49 2.30
C ALA A 77 1.47 0.62 3.55
N VAL A 78 0.68 -0.45 3.60
CA VAL A 78 0.59 -1.29 4.80
C VAL A 78 1.84 -2.16 4.80
N PRO A 79 2.70 -2.07 5.83
CA PRO A 79 3.88 -2.91 5.94
C PRO A 79 3.49 -4.39 5.95
N GLN A 80 4.00 -5.15 4.98
CA GLN A 80 3.86 -6.61 4.93
C GLN A 80 5.16 -7.27 5.41
N PRO A 81 5.11 -8.50 5.96
CA PRO A 81 6.31 -9.29 6.22
C PRO A 81 7.18 -9.40 4.96
N GLY A 82 8.47 -9.13 5.08
CA GLY A 82 9.44 -9.10 3.97
C GLY A 82 9.64 -7.74 3.31
N SER A 83 8.76 -6.75 3.53
CA SER A 83 8.96 -5.39 3.02
C SER A 83 10.10 -4.68 3.75
N VAL A 84 10.83 -3.84 3.02
CA VAL A 84 11.87 -2.98 3.59
C VAL A 84 11.23 -1.68 4.05
N VAL A 85 11.51 -1.25 5.26
CA VAL A 85 10.94 -0.07 5.88
C VAL A 85 12.02 0.87 6.39
N ILE A 86 11.70 2.16 6.36
CA ILE A 86 12.51 3.20 7.00
C ILE A 86 11.79 3.62 8.27
N ALA A 87 12.48 3.49 9.39
CA ALA A 87 11.93 3.78 10.71
C ALA A 87 12.80 4.80 11.44
N ARG A 88 12.17 5.66 12.23
CA ARG A 88 12.85 6.58 13.14
C ARG A 88 12.75 6.05 14.56
N VAL A 89 13.87 5.82 15.22
CA VAL A 89 13.91 5.43 16.63
C VAL A 89 13.27 6.53 17.47
N THR A 90 12.26 6.19 18.25
CA THR A 90 11.56 7.15 19.13
C THR A 90 11.94 6.94 20.58
N LYS A 91 12.14 5.69 20.98
CA LYS A 91 12.45 5.35 22.37
C LYS A 91 13.36 4.14 22.42
N VAL A 92 14.36 4.21 23.29
CA VAL A 92 15.30 3.11 23.53
C VAL A 92 15.15 2.63 24.96
N MET A 93 14.97 1.33 25.14
CA MET A 93 14.93 0.64 26.42
C MET A 93 16.06 -0.37 26.50
N ALA A 94 16.34 -0.90 27.70
CA ALA A 94 17.44 -1.83 27.94
C ALA A 94 17.48 -3.05 26.99
N ARG A 95 16.33 -3.59 26.57
CA ARG A 95 16.25 -4.80 25.73
C ARG A 95 15.56 -4.58 24.38
N VAL A 96 14.95 -3.42 24.18
CA VAL A 96 14.06 -3.14 23.04
C VAL A 96 14.17 -1.68 22.66
N ALA A 97 14.22 -1.38 21.37
CA ALA A 97 13.99 -0.04 20.85
C ALA A 97 12.64 0.02 20.10
N SER A 98 11.90 1.10 20.33
CA SER A 98 10.70 1.44 19.57
C SER A 98 11.07 2.45 18.50
N ALA A 99 10.58 2.21 17.28
CA ALA A 99 10.77 3.08 16.14
C ALA A 99 9.43 3.38 15.46
N ASP A 100 9.28 4.55 14.87
CA ASP A 100 8.10 4.97 14.11
C ASP A 100 8.39 4.77 12.62
N ILE A 101 7.55 4.00 11.91
CA ILE A 101 7.74 3.70 10.50
C ILE A 101 7.30 4.91 9.68
N MET A 102 8.20 5.41 8.85
CA MET A 102 7.95 6.57 7.98
C MET A 102 7.60 6.13 6.56
N CYS A 103 8.32 5.13 6.04
CA CYS A 103 8.18 4.65 4.66
C CYS A 103 8.21 3.13 4.60
N VAL A 104 7.43 2.57 3.68
CA VAL A 104 7.45 1.15 3.31
C VAL A 104 7.83 1.06 1.83
N ASP A 105 8.94 0.39 1.56
CA ASP A 105 9.60 0.29 0.26
C ASP A 105 9.84 1.69 -0.34
N SER A 106 9.01 2.10 -1.31
CA SER A 106 9.08 3.41 -1.97
C SER A 106 7.91 4.34 -1.61
N LYS A 107 7.02 3.94 -0.70
CA LYS A 107 5.78 4.65 -0.39
C LYS A 107 5.80 5.19 1.03
N ALA A 108 5.52 6.48 1.18
CA ALA A 108 5.32 7.09 2.48
C ALA A 108 4.05 6.55 3.14
N VAL A 109 4.15 6.23 4.42
CA VAL A 109 3.01 5.74 5.19
C VAL A 109 2.35 6.91 5.89
N LYS A 110 1.03 7.04 5.73
CA LYS A 110 0.25 8.12 6.37
C LYS A 110 -0.13 7.77 7.81
N GLU A 111 -0.26 6.49 8.10
CA GLU A 111 -0.57 5.99 9.44
C GLU A 111 0.70 5.78 10.25
N LYS A 112 0.61 6.00 11.57
CA LYS A 112 1.74 5.75 12.47
C LYS A 112 1.82 4.28 12.79
N PHE A 113 2.79 3.59 12.21
CA PHE A 113 3.13 2.22 12.59
C PHE A 113 4.33 2.24 13.52
N THR A 114 4.24 1.55 14.64
CA THR A 114 5.37 1.42 15.57
C THR A 114 6.12 0.11 15.31
N GLY A 115 7.37 0.22 14.87
CA GLY A 115 8.34 -0.86 14.82
C GLY A 115 8.96 -1.15 16.20
N MET A 116 9.28 -2.40 16.44
CA MET A 116 9.95 -2.90 17.64
C MET A 116 11.20 -3.66 17.22
N ILE A 117 12.35 -3.20 17.69
CA ILE A 117 13.67 -3.78 17.47
C ILE A 117 14.08 -4.45 18.79
N ARG A 118 14.32 -5.76 18.78
CA ARG A 118 14.79 -6.49 19.97
C ARG A 118 16.32 -6.49 20.00
N GLN A 119 16.92 -6.62 21.18
CA GLN A 119 18.38 -6.74 21.34
C GLN A 119 18.99 -7.81 20.43
N GLN A 120 18.29 -8.94 20.28
CA GLN A 120 18.72 -10.05 19.44
C GLN A 120 18.73 -9.74 17.93
N ASP A 121 18.00 -8.72 17.50
CA ASP A 121 17.83 -8.35 16.09
C ASP A 121 18.72 -7.15 15.69
N VAL A 122 19.66 -6.73 16.55
CA VAL A 122 20.52 -5.55 16.34
C VAL A 122 21.78 -5.86 15.54
N ARG A 123 22.40 -7.02 15.75
CA ARG A 123 23.67 -7.40 15.11
C ARG A 123 23.68 -8.88 14.74
N ALA A 124 24.29 -9.20 13.61
CA ALA A 124 24.51 -10.57 13.17
C ALA A 124 25.57 -11.32 14.01
N THR A 125 26.46 -10.61 14.71
CA THR A 125 27.55 -11.16 15.54
C THR A 125 27.69 -10.39 16.86
N GLU A 126 28.11 -11.08 17.94
CA GLU A 126 28.23 -10.54 19.32
C GLU A 126 26.93 -9.98 19.93
N ILE A 127 25.83 -10.73 19.77
CA ILE A 127 24.48 -10.37 20.21
C ILE A 127 24.39 -10.11 21.74
N ASP A 128 25.14 -10.88 22.54
CA ASP A 128 25.13 -10.81 24.02
C ASP A 128 25.85 -9.58 24.61
N LYS A 129 26.68 -8.88 23.83
CA LYS A 129 27.37 -7.66 24.29
C LYS A 129 26.70 -6.37 23.82
N VAL A 130 25.55 -6.45 23.13
CA VAL A 130 24.90 -5.28 22.55
C VAL A 130 24.17 -4.48 23.62
N ASP A 131 24.70 -3.29 23.93
CA ASP A 131 23.99 -2.29 24.71
C ASP A 131 23.09 -1.44 23.80
N MET A 132 21.77 -1.52 24.02
CA MET A 132 20.77 -0.80 23.23
C MET A 132 20.98 0.73 23.30
N TYR A 133 21.31 1.26 24.49
CA TYR A 133 21.55 2.68 24.70
C TYR A 133 22.79 3.22 24.00
N GLN A 134 23.78 2.36 23.73
CA GLN A 134 24.98 2.73 23.00
C GLN A 134 24.80 2.55 21.48
N SER A 135 23.89 1.66 21.08
CA SER A 135 23.62 1.33 19.67
C SER A 135 22.66 2.30 18.99
N TYR A 136 21.64 2.78 19.72
CA TYR A 136 20.60 3.64 19.17
C TYR A 136 20.33 4.84 20.07
N ARG A 137 19.99 5.96 19.45
CA ARG A 137 19.49 7.17 20.12
C ARG A 137 18.12 7.55 19.57
N PRO A 138 17.24 8.13 20.41
CA PRO A 138 16.00 8.73 19.93
C PRO A 138 16.29 9.77 18.84
N GLY A 139 15.65 9.62 17.68
CA GLY A 139 15.86 10.45 16.50
C GLY A 139 16.60 9.74 15.36
N ASP A 140 17.29 8.62 15.63
CA ASP A 140 18.06 7.91 14.61
C ASP A 140 17.15 7.30 13.53
N ILE A 141 17.59 7.35 12.28
CA ILE A 141 16.89 6.75 11.14
C ILE A 141 17.55 5.42 10.80
N VAL A 142 16.76 4.34 10.80
CA VAL A 142 17.21 2.99 10.53
C VAL A 142 16.45 2.39 9.36
N ARG A 143 17.15 1.58 8.56
CA ARG A 143 16.55 0.75 7.52
C ARG A 143 16.40 -0.66 8.06
N ALA A 144 15.20 -1.20 7.95
CA ALA A 144 14.86 -2.50 8.53
C ALA A 144 13.93 -3.29 7.60
N MET A 145 13.84 -4.58 7.81
CA MET A 145 12.85 -5.45 7.17
C MET A 145 11.77 -5.83 8.17
N VAL A 146 10.50 -5.82 7.73
CA VAL A 146 9.39 -6.28 8.56
C VAL A 146 9.43 -7.80 8.65
N VAL A 147 9.49 -8.33 9.86
CA VAL A 147 9.48 -9.78 10.11
C VAL A 147 8.06 -10.26 10.37
N SER A 148 7.33 -9.56 11.25
CA SER A 148 5.98 -9.96 11.64
C SER A 148 5.18 -8.78 12.17
N PHE A 149 3.86 -8.88 12.04
CA PHE A 149 2.91 -7.99 12.68
C PHE A 149 2.45 -8.56 14.04
N ARG A 150 2.36 -7.72 15.07
CA ARG A 150 1.68 -7.98 16.35
C ARG A 150 0.60 -6.91 16.54
N GLN A 151 -0.37 -7.11 17.44
CA GLN A 151 -1.54 -6.22 17.58
C GLN A 151 -1.22 -4.72 17.67
N LYS A 152 -0.07 -4.34 18.25
CA LYS A 152 0.33 -2.93 18.41
C LYS A 152 1.68 -2.58 17.78
N TYR A 153 2.48 -3.59 17.40
CA TYR A 153 3.88 -3.38 17.02
C TYR A 153 4.26 -4.27 15.84
N LEU A 154 5.12 -3.76 14.98
CA LEU A 154 5.77 -4.55 13.95
C LEU A 154 7.15 -4.98 14.43
N LEU A 155 7.42 -6.28 14.41
CA LEU A 155 8.78 -6.76 14.62
C LEU A 155 9.59 -6.44 13.36
N ILE A 156 10.65 -5.67 13.54
CA ILE A 156 11.53 -5.23 12.46
C ILE A 156 12.98 -5.65 12.75
N TYR A 157 13.67 -6.09 11.70
CA TYR A 157 15.06 -6.52 11.74
C TYR A 157 15.93 -5.52 10.98
N ILE A 158 16.99 -5.00 11.60
CA ILE A 158 17.85 -3.97 11.01
C ILE A 158 18.65 -4.61 9.87
N LEU A 159 18.70 -3.94 8.71
CA LEU A 159 19.41 -4.39 7.51
C LEU A 159 20.81 -3.80 7.40
#